data_AF-A0A9X2M996-F1
#
_entry.id   AF-A0A9X2M996-F1
#
_cell.length_a   1.000
_cell.length_b   1.000
_cell.length_c   1.000
_cell.angle_alpha   90.00
_cell.angle_beta   90.00
_cell.angle_gamma   90.00
#
_symmetry.space_group_name_H-M   'P 1'
#
loop_
_entity.id
_entity.type
_entity.pdbx_description
1 polymer ?
#
loop_
_entity_poly.entity_id
_entity_poly.type
_entity_poly.pdbx_seq_one_letter_code
_entity_poly.pdbx_strand_id
1 'polypeptide(L)' 'MVLDTFSYLERAVDLYYKLGFEVTKKYYDSPIKDVIYLGLDLKNKAN' A
#
# COMPACT_ATOMS: atom_id res chain seq x y z
N MET A 1 7.54 2.48 -5.59
CA MET A 1 7.38 1.13 -5.00
C MET A 1 5.91 0.84 -4.86
N VAL A 2 5.49 -0.42 -5.03
CA VAL A 2 4.10 -0.86 -4.78
C VAL A 2 4.12 -2.03 -3.79
N LEU A 3 3.04 -2.16 -3.03
CA LEU A 3 2.79 -3.32 -2.17
C LEU A 3 1.29 -3.59 -2.08
N ASP A 4 0.96 -4.80 -1.68
CA ASP A 4 -0.39 -5.22 -1.33
C ASP A 4 -0.42 -5.76 0.10
N THR A 5 -1.50 -5.46 0.82
CA THR A 5 -1.70 -5.90 2.21
C THR A 5 -3.18 -6.13 2.48
N PHE A 6 -3.49 -6.86 3.55
CA PHE A 6 -4.86 -7.05 3.98
C PHE A 6 -5.38 -5.81 4.70
N SER A 7 -6.58 -5.36 4.35
CA SER A 7 -7.23 -4.18 4.95
C SER A 7 -7.40 -4.31 6.47
N TYR A 8 -7.58 -5.53 6.98
CA TYR A 8 -7.75 -5.81 8.42
C TYR A 8 -6.44 -5.81 9.22
N LEU A 9 -5.27 -5.70 8.58
CA LEU A 9 -3.99 -5.56 9.27
C LEU A 9 -3.74 -4.10 9.66
N GLU A 10 -4.62 -3.53 10.48
CA GLU A 10 -4.68 -2.10 10.80
C GLU A 10 -3.32 -1.50 11.16
N ARG A 11 -2.55 -2.17 12.03
CA ARG A 11 -1.21 -1.68 12.43
C ARG A 11 -0.21 -1.61 11.27
N ALA A 12 -0.30 -2.51 10.30
CA ALA A 12 0.55 -2.48 9.12
C ALA A 12 0.10 -1.39 8.15
N VAL A 13 -1.22 -1.28 7.93
CA VAL A 13 -1.83 -0.24 7.10
C VAL A 13 -1.46 1.16 7.61
N ASP A 14 -1.61 1.40 8.91
CA ASP A 14 -1.21 2.66 9.56
C ASP A 14 0.28 2.96 9.39
N LEU A 15 1.14 1.94 9.48
CA LEU A 15 2.57 2.10 9.26
C LEU A 15 2.86 2.51 7.82
N TYR A 16 2.20 1.91 6.83
CA TYR A 16 2.40 2.26 5.42
C TYR A 16 1.96 3.70 5.14
N TYR A 17 0.82 4.14 5.69
CA TYR A 17 0.40 5.54 5.58
C TYR A 17 1.41 6.50 6.22
N LYS A 18 1.94 6.18 7.41
CA LYS A 18 3.01 6.97 8.05
C LYS A 18 4.30 7.01 7.23
N LEU A 19 4.60 5.96 6.47
CA LEU A 19 5.74 5.90 5.57
C LEU A 19 5.50 6.66 4.24
N GLY A 20 4.31 7.23 4.04
CA GLY A 20 3.94 8.00 2.85
C GLY A 20 3.40 7.16 1.70
N PHE A 21 2.99 5.92 1.96
CA PHE A 21 2.25 5.15 0.96
C PHE A 21 0.82 5.68 0.83
N GLU A 22 0.29 5.65 -0.38
CA GLU A 22 -1.09 6.04 -0.71
C GLU A 22 -1.82 4.90 -1.41
N VAL A 23 -3.16 4.90 -1.34
CA VAL A 23 -3.97 3.89 -2.03
C VAL A 23 -3.85 4.05 -3.54
N THR A 24 -3.59 2.95 -4.23
CA THR A 24 -3.49 2.92 -5.70
C THR A 24 -4.52 2.00 -6.31
N LYS A 25 -4.61 2.06 -7.64
CA LYS A 25 -5.33 1.05 -8.42
C LYS A 25 -4.67 -0.32 -8.21
N LYS A 26 -5.50 -1.36 -8.32
CA LYS A 26 -5.07 -2.75 -8.43
C LYS A 26 -4.08 -2.89 -9.59
N TYR A 27 -2.96 -3.56 -9.35
CA TYR A 27 -1.91 -3.78 -10.36
C TYR A 27 -1.78 -5.24 -10.81
N TYR A 28 -2.53 -6.18 -10.22
CA TYR A 28 -2.64 -7.58 -10.67
C TYR A 28 -3.93 -8.22 -10.17
N ASP A 29 -4.42 -9.23 -10.88
CA ASP A 29 -5.61 -9.99 -10.50
C ASP A 29 -5.37 -10.98 -9.35
N SER A 30 -5.38 -10.46 -8.13
CA SER A 30 -5.33 -11.29 -6.92
C SER A 30 -6.65 -12.05 -6.72
N PRO A 31 -6.62 -13.37 -6.49
CA PRO A 31 -7.78 -14.14 -6.06
C PRO A 31 -8.11 -13.93 -4.56
N ILE A 32 -7.23 -13.22 -3.84
CA ILE A 32 -7.33 -13.00 -2.40
C ILE A 32 -8.27 -11.82 -2.14
N LYS A 33 -9.25 -12.02 -1.25
CA LYS A 33 -10.20 -10.98 -0.81
C LYS A 33 -9.57 -10.06 0.22
N ASP A 34 -10.16 -8.88 0.39
CA ASP A 34 -9.77 -7.88 1.41
C ASP A 34 -8.33 -7.35 1.27
N VAL A 35 -7.77 -7.43 0.07
CA VAL A 35 -6.47 -6.86 -0.26
C VAL A 35 -6.64 -5.40 -0.70
N ILE A 36 -5.83 -4.51 -0.13
CA ILE A 36 -5.63 -3.14 -0.60
C ILE A 36 -4.27 -3.01 -1.27
N TYR A 37 -4.19 -2.10 -2.24
CA TYR A 37 -2.99 -1.83 -3.01
C TYR A 37 -2.48 -0.45 -2.66
N LEU A 38 -1.19 -0.37 -2.32
CA LEU A 38 -0.53 0.85 -1.87
C LEU A 38 0.68 1.14 -2.75
N GLY A 39 0.95 2.42 -2.95
CA GLY A 39 2.08 2.91 -3.74
C GLY A 39 2.82 4.03 -3.03
N LEU A 40 4.13 4.08 -3.22
CA LEU A 40 4.99 5.15 -2.75
C LEU A 40 5.89 5.61 -3.88
N ASP A 41 5.83 6.89 -4.22
CA ASP A 41 6.77 7.51 -5.15
C ASP A 41 8.12 7.74 -4.48
N LEU A 42 9.13 6.99 -4.90
CA LEU A 42 10.47 7.08 -4.35
C LEU A 42 11.27 8.27 -4.91
N LYS A 43 10.84 8.87 -6.02
CA LYS A 43 11.54 10.02 -6.61
C LYS A 43 11.27 11.32 -5.84
N ASN A 44 10.14 11.38 -5.15
CA ASN A 44 9.69 12.55 -4.38
C ASN A 44 9.86 12.39 -2.85
N LYS A 45 10.45 11.27 -2.39
CA LYS A 45 10.89 11.14 -1.00
C LYS A 45 12.19 11.91 -0.79
N ALA A 46 12.07 13.22 -0.54
CA ALA A 46 13.18 13.98 0.03
C ALA A 46 13.49 13.42 1.44
N ASN A 47 14.77 13.21 1.72
CA ASN A 47 15.29 12.85 3.04
C ASN A 47 15.05 13.97 4.06
#